data_AF-A0A7S3NL76-F1
#
_entry.id   AF-A0A7S3NL76-F1
#
_cell.length_a   1.000
_cell.length_b   1.000
_cell.length_c   1.000
_cell.angle_alpha   90.00
_cell.angle_beta   90.00
_cell.angle_gamma   90.00
#
_symmetry.space_group_name_H-M   'P 1'
#
loop_
_entity.id
_entity.type
_entity.pdbx_description
1 polymer ?
#
loop_
_entity_poly.entity_id
_entity_poly.type
_entity_poly.pdbx_seq_one_letter_code
_entity_poly.pdbx_strand_id
1 'polypeptide(L)'
;KARRKPGDRWMILGPCEYCPPVQVEVLHRRKALPLDENEGVYVRDISTGRVRAVCAQSYMLKENEELWAKDLPPEVEALLTQDALADRATKPSGQPQGGKKP
;
A
#
# COMPACT_ATOMS: atom_id res chain seq x y z
N LYS A 1 2.59 -32.53 -2.24
CA LYS A 1 2.02 -31.53 -3.19
C LYS A 1 0.54 -31.34 -2.86
N ALA A 2 0.08 -30.11 -2.66
CA ALA A 2 -1.34 -29.84 -2.39
C ALA A 2 -2.19 -30.17 -3.64
N ARG A 3 -3.34 -30.82 -3.43
CA ARG A 3 -4.28 -31.18 -4.50
C ARG A 3 -5.13 -29.95 -4.82
N ARG A 4 -5.01 -29.40 -6.03
CA ARG A 4 -5.79 -28.25 -6.50
C ARG A 4 -7.04 -28.73 -7.24
N LYS A 5 -8.17 -28.09 -7.00
CA LYS A 5 -9.43 -28.30 -7.72
C LYS A 5 -9.61 -27.24 -8.80
N PRO A 6 -10.42 -27.51 -9.84
CA PRO A 6 -10.81 -26.48 -10.79
C PRO A 6 -11.43 -25.28 -10.08
N GLY A 7 -10.99 -24.08 -10.44
CA GLY A 7 -11.46 -22.81 -9.84
C GLY A 7 -10.71 -22.37 -8.59
N ASP A 8 -9.85 -23.21 -8.00
CA ASP A 8 -9.03 -22.81 -6.85
C ASP A 8 -8.07 -21.67 -7.22
N ARG A 9 -8.15 -20.56 -6.48
CA ARG A 9 -7.15 -19.49 -6.53
C ARG A 9 -6.08 -19.76 -5.50
N TRP A 10 -4.83 -19.54 -5.87
CA TRP A 10 -3.68 -19.77 -5.00
C TRP A 10 -2.50 -18.91 -5.43
N MET A 11 -1.56 -18.74 -4.52
CA MET A 11 -0.34 -17.97 -4.74
C MET A 11 0.90 -18.85 -4.55
N ILE A 12 1.95 -18.56 -5.32
CA ILE A 12 3.29 -19.08 -5.10
C ILE A 12 4.07 -18.05 -4.32
N LEU A 13 4.76 -18.48 -3.26
CA LEU A 13 5.51 -17.62 -2.35
C LEU A 13 7.00 -17.93 -2.46
N GLY A 14 7.81 -16.88 -2.39
CA GLY A 14 9.27 -16.97 -2.35
C GLY A 14 9.95 -16.88 -3.73
N PRO A 15 11.28 -16.73 -3.74
CA PRO A 15 12.06 -16.67 -4.97
C PRO A 15 11.95 -17.98 -5.75
N CYS A 16 11.35 -17.93 -6.93
CA CYS A 16 11.31 -19.06 -7.84
C CYS A 16 10.99 -18.61 -9.27
N GLU A 17 11.38 -19.43 -10.23
CA GLU A 17 10.86 -19.36 -11.59
C GLU A 17 9.64 -20.28 -11.70
N TYR A 18 8.53 -19.74 -12.19
CA TYR A 18 7.30 -20.49 -12.37
C TYR A 18 6.94 -20.59 -13.85
N CYS A 19 6.90 -21.83 -14.36
CA CYS A 19 6.37 -22.16 -15.67
C CYS A 19 4.93 -22.70 -15.50
N PRO A 20 3.88 -21.92 -15.77
CA PRO A 20 2.51 -22.36 -15.59
C PRO A 20 2.17 -23.52 -16.56
N PRO A 21 1.56 -24.61 -16.07
CA PRO A 21 1.03 -25.65 -16.94
C PRO A 21 -0.22 -25.15 -17.68
N VAL A 22 -0.59 -25.82 -18.78
CA VAL A 22 -1.69 -25.42 -19.68
C VAL A 22 -3.05 -25.22 -18.97
N GLN A 23 -3.29 -25.94 -17.85
CA GLN A 23 -4.56 -25.85 -17.11
C GLN A 23 -4.62 -24.67 -16.12
N VAL A 24 -3.53 -23.91 -15.97
CA VAL A 24 -3.41 -22.84 -14.96
C VAL A 24 -3.22 -21.51 -15.64
N GLU A 25 -4.02 -20.54 -15.21
CA GLU A 25 -3.92 -19.14 -15.61
C GLU A 25 -3.23 -18.31 -14.54
N VAL A 26 -2.30 -17.45 -14.94
CA VAL A 26 -1.65 -16.49 -14.03
C VAL A 26 -2.55 -15.26 -13.92
N LEU A 27 -3.34 -15.19 -12.86
CA LEU A 27 -4.26 -14.07 -12.64
C LEU A 27 -3.54 -12.76 -12.30
N HIS A 28 -2.56 -12.81 -11.39
CA HIS A 28 -1.87 -11.63 -10.89
C HIS A 28 -0.42 -11.91 -10.53
N ARG A 29 0.45 -10.91 -10.73
CA ARG A 29 1.81 -10.87 -10.16
C ARG A 29 1.83 -9.81 -9.07
N ARG A 30 1.91 -10.24 -7.82
CA ARG A 30 1.83 -9.35 -6.66
C ARG A 30 3.22 -9.06 -6.10
N LYS A 31 3.39 -7.84 -5.60
CA LYS A 31 4.56 -7.39 -4.84
C LYS A 31 4.11 -7.01 -3.42
N ALA A 32 5.04 -7.04 -2.48
CA ALA A 32 4.78 -6.47 -1.16
C ALA A 32 4.64 -4.95 -1.28
N LEU A 33 3.69 -4.41 -0.52
CA LEU A 33 3.51 -2.99 -0.30
C LEU A 33 4.42 -2.58 0.86
N PRO A 34 5.43 -1.73 0.64
CA PRO A 34 6.20 -1.16 1.73
C PRO A 34 5.31 -0.14 2.46
N LEU A 35 5.03 -0.38 3.74
CA LEU A 35 4.24 0.52 4.58
C LEU A 35 5.11 0.97 5.75
N ASP A 36 5.19 2.29 5.97
CA ASP A 36 5.83 2.91 7.14
C ASP A 36 4.92 2.85 8.39
N GLU A 37 5.43 3.25 9.55
CA GLU A 37 4.77 3.23 10.85
C GLU A 37 3.40 3.95 10.87
N ASN A 38 3.30 5.04 10.11
CA ASN A 38 2.07 5.85 10.00
C ASN A 38 1.25 5.55 8.74
N GLU A 39 1.65 4.53 7.97
CA GLU A 39 0.96 4.11 6.75
C GLU A 39 0.16 2.83 7.00
N GLY A 40 -0.92 2.69 6.23
CA GLY A 40 -1.74 1.50 6.27
C GLY A 40 -2.62 1.35 5.05
N VAL A 41 -3.05 0.12 4.80
CA VAL A 41 -3.98 -0.21 3.73
C VAL A 41 -5.18 -0.98 4.27
N TYR A 42 -6.33 -0.73 3.68
CA TYR A 42 -7.50 -1.58 3.90
C TYR A 42 -7.45 -2.78 2.96
N VAL A 43 -7.62 -3.96 3.54
CA VAL A 43 -7.62 -5.24 2.83
C VAL A 43 -8.98 -5.88 3.01
N ARG A 44 -9.58 -6.31 1.90
CA ARG A 44 -10.81 -7.09 1.89
C ARG A 44 -10.53 -8.52 1.50
N ASP A 45 -11.09 -9.45 2.26
CA ASP A 45 -11.16 -10.86 1.88
C ASP A 45 -12.32 -11.05 0.90
N ILE A 46 -12.02 -11.54 -0.30
CA ILE A 46 -12.99 -11.73 -1.40
C ILE A 46 -13.95 -12.88 -1.08
N SER A 47 -13.49 -13.89 -0.34
CA SER A 47 -14.27 -15.08 0.00
C SER A 47 -15.27 -14.80 1.12
N THR A 48 -14.88 -13.99 2.12
CA THR A 48 -15.72 -13.70 3.29
C THR A 48 -16.34 -12.30 3.29
N GLY A 49 -15.85 -11.40 2.44
CA GLY A 49 -16.23 -9.99 2.42
C GLY A 49 -15.65 -9.15 3.56
N ARG A 50 -14.91 -9.76 4.51
CA ARG A 50 -14.39 -9.07 5.69
C ARG A 50 -13.32 -8.05 5.31
N VAL A 51 -13.48 -6.82 5.80
CA VAL A 51 -12.50 -5.74 5.63
C VAL A 51 -11.71 -5.53 6.92
N ARG A 52 -10.40 -5.31 6.80
CA ARG A 52 -9.50 -5.00 7.93
C ARG A 52 -8.40 -4.02 7.52
N ALA A 53 -7.87 -3.29 8.49
CA ALA A 53 -6.69 -2.46 8.28
C ALA A 53 -5.39 -3.25 8.53
N VAL A 54 -4.36 -2.95 7.76
CA VAL A 54 -2.97 -3.40 7.97
C VAL A 54 -2.10 -2.16 8.02
N CYS A 55 -1.42 -1.93 9.13
CA CYS A 55 -0.57 -0.74 9.35
C CYS A 55 0.83 -1.14 9.80
N ALA A 56 1.80 -0.24 9.62
CA ALA A 56 3.16 -0.32 10.19
C ALA A 56 3.94 -1.61 9.85
N GLN A 57 3.64 -2.25 8.73
CA GLN A 57 4.36 -3.44 8.28
C GLN A 57 4.27 -3.61 6.77
N SER A 58 5.36 -4.07 6.15
CA SER A 58 5.34 -4.44 4.74
C SER A 58 4.33 -5.59 4.53
N TYR A 59 3.37 -5.40 3.62
CA TYR A 59 2.27 -6.34 3.44
C TYR A 59 2.12 -6.81 2.00
N MET A 60 2.01 -8.12 1.79
CA MET A 60 1.70 -8.71 0.50
C MET A 60 0.31 -9.34 0.56
N LEU A 61 -0.58 -8.91 -0.34
CA LEU A 61 -1.94 -9.44 -0.45
C LEU A 61 -1.90 -10.93 -0.79
N LYS A 62 -2.74 -11.71 -0.10
CA LYS A 62 -2.95 -13.14 -0.36
C LYS A 62 -3.81 -13.40 -1.60
N GLU A 63 -3.98 -14.67 -1.95
CA GLU A 63 -4.73 -15.12 -3.12
C GLU A 63 -6.20 -14.68 -3.12
N ASN A 64 -6.81 -14.55 -1.95
CA ASN A 64 -8.20 -14.17 -1.73
C ASN A 64 -8.34 -12.77 -1.15
N GLU A 65 -7.32 -11.92 -1.29
CA GLU A 65 -7.32 -10.57 -0.76
C GLU A 65 -7.20 -9.50 -1.86
N GLU A 66 -7.86 -8.37 -1.65
CA GLU A 66 -7.80 -7.18 -2.49
C GLU A 66 -7.64 -5.90 -1.65
N LEU A 67 -7.07 -4.84 -2.27
CA LEU A 67 -7.10 -3.51 -1.67
C LEU A 67 -8.54 -2.99 -1.71
N TRP A 68 -8.99 -2.50 -0.57
CA TRP A 68 -10.30 -1.90 -0.45
C TRP A 68 -10.18 -0.38 -0.45
N ALA A 69 -10.84 0.27 -1.41
CA ALA A 69 -10.92 1.72 -1.44
C ALA A 69 -11.93 2.18 -0.38
N LYS A 70 -11.43 2.94 0.59
CA LYS A 70 -12.28 3.63 1.55
C LYS A 70 -12.50 5.05 1.04
N ASP A 71 -13.74 5.41 0.77
CA ASP A 71 -14.08 6.78 0.44
C ASP A 71 -13.77 7.71 1.62
N LEU A 72 -13.14 8.83 1.31
CA LEU A 72 -12.89 9.89 2.28
C LEU A 72 -14.16 10.73 2.42
N PRO A 73 -14.56 11.10 3.66
CA PRO A 73 -15.61 12.08 3.83
C PRO A 73 -15.22 13.41 3.16
N PRO A 74 -16.17 14.13 2.54
CA PRO A 74 -15.88 15.39 1.84
C PRO A 74 -15.16 16.44 2.70
N GLU A 75 -15.46 16.45 4.00
CA GLU A 75 -14.81 17.33 4.98
C GLU A 75 -13.29 17.07 5.07
N VAL A 76 -12.88 15.80 5.03
CA VAL A 76 -11.46 15.41 5.08
C VAL A 76 -10.75 15.75 3.77
N GLU A 77 -11.42 15.56 2.63
CA GLU A 77 -10.89 15.94 1.32
C GLU A 77 -10.66 17.46 1.21
N ALA A 78 -11.58 18.26 1.76
CA ALA A 78 -11.44 19.71 1.83
C ALA A 78 -10.21 20.12 2.67
N LEU A 79 -9.98 19.49 3.82
CA LEU A 79 -8.79 19.74 4.66
C LEU A 79 -7.49 19.41 3.93
N LEU A 80 -7.42 18.26 3.27
CA LEU A 80 -6.23 17.85 2.50
C LEU A 80 -5.90 18.83 1.37
N THR A 81 -6.91 19.46 0.77
CA THR A 81 -6.72 20.45 -0.30
C THR A 81 -6.14 21.77 0.23
N GLN A 82 -6.44 22.13 1.49
CA GLN A 82 -5.95 23.36 2.12
C GLN A 82 -4.50 23.24 2.60
N ASP A 83 -4.13 22.11 3.23
CA ASP A 83 -2.78 21.92 3.80
C ASP A 83 -1.67 21.80 2.74
N ALA A 84 -1.97 21.26 1.55
CA ALA A 84 -0.99 21.12 0.47
C ALA A 84 -0.43 22.47 -0.02
N LEU A 85 -1.14 23.58 0.21
CA LEU A 85 -0.75 24.93 -0.17
C LEU A 85 -0.04 25.69 0.96
N ALA A 86 -0.26 25.32 2.23
CA ALA A 86 0.18 26.11 3.38
C ALA A 86 1.65 25.88 3.77
N ASP A 87 2.13 24.63 3.73
CA ASP A 87 3.42 24.28 4.37
C ASP A 87 4.67 24.41 3.46
N ARG A 88 4.48 24.63 2.15
CA ARG A 88 5.62 24.80 1.22
C ARG A 88 6.11 26.24 1.08
N ALA A 89 5.34 27.22 1.57
CA ALA A 89 5.62 28.64 1.38
C ALA A 89 6.50 29.27 2.48
N THR A 90 6.82 28.56 3.56
CA THR A 90 7.55 29.14 4.71
C THR A 90 8.75 28.29 5.14
N LYS A 91 9.78 28.22 4.29
CA LYS A 91 11.17 28.08 4.80
C LYS A 91 11.89 29.40 4.57
N PRO A 92 12.05 30.27 5.59
CA PRO A 92 12.96 31.40 5.46
C PRO A 92 14.39 30.85 5.32
N SER A 93 15.02 31.16 4.19
CA SER A 93 16.44 30.96 3.93
C SER A 93 17.28 31.57 5.05
N GLY A 94 18.15 30.76 5.67
CA GLY A 94 19.08 31.19 6.69
C GLY A 94 19.92 32.38 6.24
N GLN A 95 19.90 33.45 7.03
CA GLN A 95 20.72 34.64 6.84
C GLN A 95 22.13 34.39 7.44
N PRO A 96 23.23 34.73 6.75
CA PRO A 96 24.58 34.51 7.27
C PRO A 96 24.89 35.56 8.33
N GLN A 97 25.26 35.13 9.55
CA GLN A 97 25.75 36.05 10.58
C GLN A 97 27.17 36.50 10.23
N GLY A 98 27.27 37.75 9.77
CA GLY A 98 28.54 38.45 9.60
C GLY A 98 29.16 38.78 10.95
N GLY A 99 30.40 38.32 11.16
CA GLY A 99 31.21 38.67 12.32
C GLY A 99 31.57 40.15 12.33
N LYS A 100 31.46 40.78 13.51
CA LYS A 100 32.07 42.08 13.80
C LYS A 100 33.05 41.91 14.97
N LYS A 101 34.35 42.01 14.66
CA LYS A 101 35.39 42.44 15.61
C LYS A 101 35.19 43.92 15.94
N PRO A 102 35.61 44.38 17.12
CA PRO A 102 36.97 44.91 17.26
C PRO A 102 37.85 44.08 18.21
#